data_AF-A0A838BKD8-F1
#
_entry.id   AF-A0A838BKD8-F1
#
_cell.length_a   1.000
_cell.length_b   1.000
_cell.length_c   1.000
_cell.angle_alpha   90.00
_cell.angle_beta   90.00
_cell.angle_gamma   90.00
#
_symmetry.space_group_name_H-M   'P 1'
#
loop_
_entity.id
_entity.type
_entity.pdbx_description
1 polymer ?
#
loop_
_entity_poly.entity_id
_entity_poly.type
_entity_poly.pdbx_seq_one_letter_code
_entity_poly.pdbx_strand_id
1 'polypeptide(L)' 'MDYQVELVARAFYDAEYEDCLWDAEAEAIRQDFREYARNAIDLLNEDIGVLLMALENAAAEENPGRSRAAA' A
#
# COMPACT_ATOMS: atom_id res chain seq x y z
N MET A 1 -3.33 -6.95 8.26
CA MET A 1 -4.27 -5.83 8.09
C MET A 1 -3.56 -4.49 8.02
N ASP A 2 -2.96 -3.94 9.08
CA ASP A 2 -2.37 -2.57 9.00
C ASP A 2 -1.33 -2.38 7.89
N TYR A 3 -0.48 -3.38 7.65
CA TYR A 3 0.50 -3.32 6.55
C TYR A 3 -0.14 -3.34 5.15
N GLN A 4 -1.18 -4.17 4.96
CA GLN A 4 -1.90 -4.27 3.67
C GLN A 4 -2.70 -2.99 3.39
N VAL A 5 -3.29 -2.40 4.43
CA VAL A 5 -3.95 -1.09 4.34
C VAL A 5 -2.95 -0.02 3.89
N GLU A 6 -1.74 0.01 4.46
CA GLU A 6 -0.73 1.01 4.07
C GLU A 6 -0.25 0.82 2.63
N LEU A 7 -0.06 -0.42 2.17
CA LEU A 7 0.31 -0.72 0.79
C LEU A 7 -0.76 -0.23 -0.20
N VAL A 8 -2.03 -0.54 0.06
CA VAL A 8 -3.13 -0.13 -0.81
C VAL A 8 -3.34 1.38 -0.75
N ALA A 9 -3.22 2.00 0.43
CA ALA A 9 -3.36 3.45 0.60
C ALA A 9 -2.29 4.21 -0.19
N ARG A 10 -1.02 3.76 -0.10
CA ARG A 10 0.08 4.35 -0.87
C ARG A 10 -0.10 4.15 -2.36
N ALA A 11 -0.51 2.95 -2.80
CA ALA A 11 -0.78 2.71 -4.22
C ALA A 11 -1.90 3.61 -4.79
N PHE A 12 -2.96 3.86 -4.01
CA PHE A 12 -4.02 4.79 -4.40
C PHE A 12 -3.53 6.24 -4.46
N TYR A 13 -2.71 6.65 -3.48
CA TYR A 13 -2.14 7.98 -3.46
C TYR A 13 -1.18 8.22 -4.64
N ASP A 14 -0.26 7.28 -4.88
CA ASP A 14 0.71 7.36 -5.98
C ASP A 14 0.02 7.38 -7.35
N ALA A 15 -1.12 6.69 -7.49
CA ALA A 15 -1.93 6.73 -8.71
C ALA A 15 -2.63 8.07 -8.94
N GLU A 16 -2.98 8.79 -7.87
CA GLU A 16 -3.63 10.11 -7.94
C GLU A 16 -2.59 11.24 -8.05
N TYR A 17 -1.41 11.07 -7.45
CA TYR A 17 -0.38 12.11 -7.31
C TYR A 17 1.01 11.60 -7.70
N GLU A 18 1.33 11.64 -9.00
CA GLU A 18 2.60 11.12 -9.55
C GLU A 18 3.88 11.79 -8.97
N ASP A 19 3.82 13.05 -8.54
CA ASP A 19 4.99 13.84 -8.10
C ASP A 19 5.07 14.05 -6.57
N CYS A 20 4.11 13.53 -5.80
CA CYS A 20 4.04 13.75 -4.37
C CYS A 20 4.58 12.55 -3.58
N LEU A 21 5.31 12.82 -2.50
CA LEU A 21 5.88 11.77 -1.66
C LEU A 21 4.91 11.42 -0.53
N TRP A 22 4.37 10.20 -0.55
CA TRP A 22 3.50 9.67 0.51
C TRP A 22 4.03 9.93 1.94
N ASP A 23 5.34 9.73 2.16
CA ASP A 23 5.93 9.89 3.49
C ASP A 23 6.03 11.35 3.96
N ALA A 24 5.97 12.30 3.02
CA ALA A 24 6.01 13.74 3.29
C ALA A 24 4.60 14.37 3.37
N GLU A 25 3.55 13.61 3.06
CA GLU A 25 2.18 14.11 3.02
C GLU A 25 1.61 14.36 4.43
N ALA A 26 0.64 15.27 4.51
CA ALA A 26 -0.05 15.56 5.76
C ALA A 26 -0.75 14.31 6.32
N GLU A 27 -0.64 14.10 7.63
CA GLU A 27 -1.21 12.91 8.29
C GLU A 27 -2.73 12.77 8.09
N ALA A 28 -3.46 13.89 8.00
CA ALA A 28 -4.90 13.88 7.71
C ALA A 28 -5.19 13.23 6.35
N ILE A 29 -4.45 13.61 5.31
CA ILE A 29 -4.60 13.05 3.96
C ILE A 29 -4.23 11.57 3.97
N ARG A 30 -3.13 11.19 4.65
CA ARG A 30 -2.77 9.77 4.77
C ARG A 30 -3.85 8.95 5.48
N GLN A 31 -4.54 9.52 6.46
CA GLN A 31 -5.67 8.85 7.13
C GLN A 31 -6.86 8.65 6.20
N ASP A 32 -7.18 9.63 5.35
CA ASP A 32 -8.25 9.50 4.35
C ASP A 32 -7.96 8.34 3.38
N PHE A 33 -6.73 8.28 2.85
CA PHE A 33 -6.33 7.18 1.95
C PHE A 33 -6.30 5.81 2.65
N ARG A 34 -5.92 5.74 3.93
CA ARG A 34 -6.03 4.50 4.72
C ARG A 34 -7.47 4.08 4.91
N GLU A 35 -8.41 5.02 5.06
CA GLU A 35 -9.84 4.70 5.13
C GLU A 35 -10.35 4.15 3.80
N TYR A 36 -9.95 4.76 2.67
CA TYR A 36 -10.27 4.23 1.33
C TYR A 36 -9.72 2.82 1.12
N ALA A 37 -8.48 2.57 1.55
CA ALA A 37 -7.86 1.26 1.48
C ALA A 37 -8.61 0.21 2.32
N ARG A 38 -9.02 0.54 3.54
CA ARG A 38 -9.86 -0.35 4.38
C ARG A 38 -11.17 -0.68 3.69
N ASN A 39 -11.88 0.34 3.20
CA ASN A 39 -13.16 0.17 2.49
C ASN A 39 -13.00 -0.70 1.24
N ALA A 40 -11.91 -0.54 0.49
CA ALA A 40 -11.63 -1.35 -0.69
C ALA A 40 -11.34 -2.82 -0.32
N ILE A 41 -10.53 -3.06 0.72
CA ILE A 41 -10.24 -4.41 1.22
C ILE A 41 -11.52 -5.08 1.69
N ASP A 42 -12.36 -4.38 2.46
CA ASP A 42 -13.63 -4.91 2.98
C ASP A 42 -14.63 -5.20 1.85
N LEU A 43 -14.69 -4.35 0.82
CA LEU A 43 -15.59 -4.51 -0.32
C LEU A 43 -15.18 -5.65 -1.26
N LEU A 44 -13.86 -5.82 -1.48
CA LEU A 44 -13.32 -6.77 -2.46
C LEU A 44 -12.95 -8.12 -1.83
N ASN A 45 -12.82 -8.20 -0.49
CA ASN A 45 -12.56 -9.40 0.29
C ASN A 45 -11.51 -10.35 -0.34
N GLU A 46 -11.90 -11.47 -0.98
CA GLU A 46 -10.95 -12.42 -1.58
C GLU A 46 -10.35 -11.92 -2.91
N ASP A 47 -11.05 -11.06 -3.65
CA ASP A 47 -10.62 -10.55 -4.95
C ASP A 47 -9.46 -9.53 -4.85
N ILE A 48 -9.25 -8.94 -3.66
CA ILE A 48 -8.10 -8.04 -3.41
C ILE A 48 -6.77 -8.82 -3.36
N GLY A 49 -6.79 -10.15 -3.25
CA GLY A 49 -5.59 -10.97 -3.03
C GLY A 49 -4.53 -10.81 -4.12
N VAL A 50 -4.95 -10.70 -5.39
CA VAL A 50 -4.02 -10.49 -6.52
C VAL A 50 -3.35 -9.13 -6.45
N LEU A 51 -4.11 -8.08 -6.09
CA LEU A 51 -3.58 -6.73 -5.90
C LEU A 51 -2.55 -6.70 -4.76
N LEU A 52 -2.87 -7.31 -3.62
CA LEU A 52 -1.97 -7.35 -2.47
C LEU A 52 -0.64 -8.06 -2.78
N MET A 53 -0.69 -9.21 -3.46
CA MET A 53 0.55 -9.89 -3.90
C MET A 53 1.40 -9.01 -4.82
N ALA A 54 0.77 -8.29 -5.76
CA ALA A 54 1.50 -7.40 -6.66
C ALA A 54 2.18 -6.25 -5.91
N LEU A 55 1.48 -5.64 -4.94
CA LEU A 55 2.02 -4.56 -4.12
C LEU A 55 3.15 -5.04 -3.19
N GLU A 56 3.00 -6.21 -2.58
CA GLU A 56 4.04 -6.82 -1.74
C GLU A 56 5.33 -7.10 -2.54
N ASN A 57 5.20 -7.60 -3.77
CA ASN A 57 6.34 -7.83 -4.67
C ASN A 57 7.02 -6.52 -5.05
N ALA A 58 6.26 -5.49 -5.43
CA ALA A 58 6.81 -4.18 -5.77
C ALA A 58 7.58 -3.55 -4.60
N ALA A 59 7.02 -3.61 -3.38
CA ALA A 59 7.68 -3.12 -2.18
C ALA A 59 8.95 -3.91 -1.81
N ALA A 60 9.01 -5.20 -2.15
CA ALA A 60 10.20 -6.04 -1.93
C ALA A 60 11.34 -5.72 -2.92
N GLU A 61 11.01 -5.37 -4.17
CA GLU A 61 11.98 -4.94 -5.18
C GLU A 61 12.63 -3.60 -4.83
N GLU A 62 11.87 -2.69 -4.22
CA GLU A 62 12.37 -1.40 -3.72
C GLU A 62 13.35 -1.55 -2.55
N ASN A 63 13.29 -2.67 -1.80
CA ASN A 63 14.13 -2.92 -0.64
C ASN A 63 14.86 -4.28 -0.72
N PRO A 64 15.93 -4.39 -1.52
CA PRO A 64 16.63 -5.65 -1.79
C PRO A 64 17.30 -6.28 -0.55
N GLY A 65 17.34 -5.59 0.59
CA GLY A 65 17.89 -6.09 1.85
C GLY A 65 16.96 -6.99 2.66
N ARG A 66 15.64 -6.94 2.46
CA ARG A 66 14.67 -7.67 3.31
C ARG A 66 14.50 -9.15 2.91
N SER A 67 14.71 -9.48 1.64
CA SER A 67 14.59 -10.85 1.12
C SER A 67 15.72 -11.80 1.55
N ARG A 68 16.78 -11.30 2.19
CA ARG A 68 17.97 -12.08 2.56
C ARG A 68 18.03 -12.52 4.03
N ALA A 69 17.04 -12.14 4.84
CA ALA A 69 16.99 -12.46 6.27
C ALA A 69 16.11 -13.69 6.62
N ALA A 70 15.56 -14.37 5.62
CA ALA A 70 14.79 -15.60 5.77
C ALA A 70 15.41 -16.73 4.93
N ALA A 71 16.64 -17.13 5.25
CA ALA A 71 17.28 -18.35 4.75
C ALA A 71 18.22 -18.91 5.83
#